data_AF-A0A972B8C0-F1
#
_entry.id   AF-A0A972B8C0-F1
#
_cell.length_a   1.000
_cell.length_b   1.000
_cell.length_c   1.000
_cell.angle_alpha   90.00
_cell.angle_beta   90.00
_cell.angle_gamma   90.00
#
_symmetry.space_group_name_H-M   'P 1'
#
loop_
_entity.id
_entity.type
_entity.pdbx_description
1 polymer ?
#
loop_
_entity_poly.entity_id
_entity_poly.type
_entity_poly.pdbx_seq_one_letter_code
_entity_poly.pdbx_strand_id
1 'polypeptide(L)'
;MGRMRHPRFKQVRRLGLNVYGHPKANKRLGKGLGRDDKKLTEYGIQLLEKQRLREYYNVMEKQFRRYVTNALTSKETTGDELIRQLETRLDNIVYRLGLASSIRQARQMVVHGHIHVNGKKLDKPSYAVKVGDVISLRDKSKKVEMFKENFETNYLTNYPYLSKEEDMKGTLVKMPAREEVPIEINDQLVVEFYSRLI
;
A
#
# COMPACT_ATOMS: atom_id res chain seq x y z
N MET A 1 -9.78 -13.13 -8.62
CA MET A 1 -8.64 -12.71 -7.77
C MET A 1 -9.10 -12.57 -6.33
N GLY A 2 -8.47 -13.24 -5.37
CA GLY A 2 -8.84 -13.13 -3.95
C GLY A 2 -8.56 -11.72 -3.41
N ARG A 3 -9.46 -11.18 -2.56
CA ARG A 3 -9.27 -9.88 -1.87
C ARG A 3 -9.72 -9.98 -0.41
N MET A 4 -9.04 -9.28 0.48
CA MET A 4 -9.39 -9.28 1.90
C MET A 4 -10.70 -8.51 2.10
N ARG A 5 -11.78 -9.19 2.52
CA ARG A 5 -13.10 -8.55 2.76
C ARG A 5 -13.42 -8.37 4.25
N HIS A 6 -12.41 -8.45 5.12
CA HIS A 6 -12.63 -8.29 6.55
C HIS A 6 -13.05 -6.85 6.92
N PRO A 7 -13.86 -6.67 7.98
CA PRO A 7 -14.21 -5.34 8.48
C PRO A 7 -12.97 -4.54 8.91
N ARG A 8 -12.72 -3.39 8.27
CA ARG A 8 -11.51 -2.57 8.47
C ARG A 8 -11.25 -2.21 9.93
N PHE A 9 -12.26 -1.70 10.64
CA PHE A 9 -12.10 -1.26 12.02
C PHE A 9 -11.92 -2.43 13.01
N LYS A 10 -12.31 -3.66 12.63
CA LYS A 10 -11.97 -4.87 13.41
C LYS A 10 -10.50 -5.21 13.23
N GLN A 11 -9.97 -5.04 12.02
CA GLN A 11 -8.54 -5.26 11.73
C GLN A 11 -7.66 -4.24 12.41
N VAL A 12 -8.00 -2.95 12.39
CA VAL A 12 -7.24 -1.89 13.10
C VAL A 12 -7.13 -2.19 14.59
N ARG A 13 -8.23 -2.59 15.24
CA ARG A 13 -8.19 -3.02 16.65
C ARG A 13 -7.28 -4.21 16.88
N ARG A 14 -7.40 -5.26 16.05
CA ARG A 14 -6.57 -6.45 16.18
C ARG A 14 -5.07 -6.17 15.98
N LEU A 15 -4.74 -5.28 15.04
CA LEU A 15 -3.36 -4.93 14.70
C LEU A 15 -2.76 -3.88 15.65
N GLY A 16 -3.59 -3.18 16.42
CA GLY A 16 -3.17 -2.06 17.26
C GLY A 16 -2.61 -0.86 16.48
N LEU A 17 -2.84 -0.79 15.16
CA LEU A 17 -2.28 0.23 14.27
C LEU A 17 -3.28 0.59 13.17
N ASN A 18 -3.40 1.87 12.84
CA ASN A 18 -4.29 2.35 11.78
C ASN A 18 -3.66 2.20 10.38
N VAL A 19 -3.59 0.96 9.91
CA VAL A 19 -3.04 0.59 8.59
C VAL A 19 -3.87 1.08 7.39
N TYR A 20 -5.07 1.66 7.62
CA TYR A 20 -5.94 2.13 6.54
C TYR A 20 -5.99 3.66 6.40
N GLY A 21 -5.32 4.41 7.29
CA GLY A 21 -5.28 5.88 7.24
C GLY A 21 -6.63 6.57 7.45
N HIS A 22 -7.66 5.88 7.95
CA HIS A 22 -8.99 6.46 8.13
C HIS A 22 -9.10 7.16 9.50
N PRO A 23 -9.44 8.47 9.60
CA PRO A 23 -9.43 9.20 10.88
C PRO A 23 -10.32 8.58 11.97
N LYS A 24 -11.53 8.12 11.60
CA LYS A 24 -12.44 7.44 12.54
C LYS A 24 -11.91 6.11 13.10
N ALA A 25 -10.89 5.51 12.48
CA ALA A 25 -10.28 4.28 12.99
C ALA A 25 -9.40 4.55 14.22
N ASN A 26 -8.79 5.74 14.32
CA ASN A 26 -7.99 6.14 15.48
C ASN A 26 -8.81 6.15 16.77
N LYS A 27 -10.08 6.56 16.71
CA LYS A 27 -11.02 6.55 17.86
C LYS A 27 -11.30 5.15 18.43
N ARG A 28 -10.90 4.09 17.71
CA ARG A 28 -11.10 2.69 18.10
C ARG A 28 -9.79 2.03 18.55
N LEU A 29 -8.64 2.68 18.38
CA LEU A 29 -7.37 2.24 18.96
C LEU A 29 -7.46 2.37 20.50
N GLY A 30 -6.90 1.41 21.24
CA GLY A 30 -6.88 1.42 22.71
C GLY A 30 -8.18 1.01 23.42
N LYS A 31 -9.31 0.83 22.70
CA LYS A 31 -10.54 0.24 23.27
C LYS A 31 -10.46 -1.29 23.25
N GLY A 32 -9.55 -1.80 24.08
CA GLY A 32 -9.07 -3.17 24.14
C GLY A 32 -10.10 -4.24 23.84
N LEU A 33 -9.77 -5.13 22.91
CA LEU A 33 -10.15 -6.53 23.12
C LEU A 33 -9.22 -7.01 24.25
N GLY A 34 -9.68 -7.84 25.20
CA GLY A 34 -8.88 -8.32 26.36
C GLY A 34 -7.62 -9.15 26.04
N ARG A 35 -7.06 -9.01 24.83
CA ARG A 35 -5.77 -9.50 24.36
C ARG A 35 -4.71 -8.40 24.28
N ASP A 36 -5.07 -7.12 24.35
CA ASP A 36 -4.10 -6.00 24.26
C ASP A 36 -3.14 -5.99 25.47
N ASP A 37 -3.53 -6.58 26.60
CA ASP A 37 -2.71 -6.69 27.82
C ASP A 37 -1.76 -7.91 27.84
N LYS A 38 -1.78 -8.76 26.80
CA LYS A 38 -0.90 -9.94 26.78
C LYS A 38 0.43 -9.61 26.13
N LYS A 39 1.51 -9.72 26.90
CA LYS A 39 2.89 -9.63 26.40
C LYS A 39 3.06 -10.64 25.25
N LEU A 40 3.33 -10.12 24.06
CA LEU A 40 3.59 -10.96 22.88
C LEU A 40 4.95 -11.63 23.01
N THR A 41 5.03 -12.86 22.53
CA THR A 41 6.31 -13.53 22.29
C THR A 41 7.02 -12.89 21.11
N GLU A 42 8.32 -13.14 20.93
CA GLU A 42 9.09 -12.64 19.79
C GLU A 42 8.46 -13.04 18.44
N TYR A 43 8.07 -14.32 18.31
CA TYR A 43 7.30 -14.79 17.14
C TYR A 43 6.00 -14.01 16.95
N GLY A 44 5.28 -13.71 18.04
CA GLY A 44 4.05 -12.92 18.00
C GLY A 44 4.28 -11.49 17.49
N ILE A 45 5.39 -10.86 17.89
CA ILE A 45 5.79 -9.52 17.44
C ILE A 45 6.11 -9.53 15.94
N GLN A 46 6.96 -10.46 15.49
CA GLN A 46 7.32 -10.64 14.08
C GLN A 46 6.08 -10.95 13.21
N LEU A 47 5.19 -11.82 13.70
CA LEU A 47 3.92 -12.12 13.03
C LEU A 47 3.02 -10.89 12.93
N LEU A 48 2.98 -10.04 13.95
CA LEU A 48 2.16 -8.83 13.98
C LEU A 48 2.66 -7.80 12.96
N GLU A 49 3.96 -7.53 12.92
CA GLU A 49 4.57 -6.62 11.93
C GLU A 49 4.31 -7.09 10.50
N LYS A 50 4.47 -8.39 10.24
CA LYS A 50 4.11 -8.98 8.94
C LYS A 50 2.66 -8.71 8.58
N GLN A 51 1.73 -8.94 9.52
CA GLN A 51 0.31 -8.72 9.28
C GLN A 51 -0.03 -7.25 9.05
N ARG A 52 0.62 -6.33 9.78
CA ARG A 52 0.50 -4.88 9.58
C ARG A 52 0.93 -4.50 8.17
N LEU A 53 2.14 -4.89 7.75
CA LEU A 53 2.70 -4.56 6.44
C LEU A 53 1.83 -5.05 5.29
N ARG A 54 1.39 -6.30 5.41
CA ARG A 54 0.51 -6.92 4.44
C ARG A 54 -0.84 -6.17 4.29
N GLU A 55 -1.38 -5.65 5.39
CA GLU A 55 -2.65 -4.92 5.39
C GLU A 55 -2.53 -3.49 4.88
N TYR A 56 -1.42 -2.78 5.14
CA TYR A 56 -1.12 -1.48 4.51
C TYR A 56 -1.24 -1.56 2.98
N TYR A 57 -0.57 -2.56 2.39
CA TYR A 57 -0.52 -2.72 0.93
C TYR A 57 -1.66 -3.58 0.33
N ASN A 58 -2.61 -4.02 1.16
CA ASN A 58 -3.74 -4.88 0.75
C ASN A 58 -3.31 -6.14 -0.04
N VAL A 59 -2.24 -6.82 0.37
CA VAL A 59 -1.66 -7.97 -0.36
C VAL A 59 -2.03 -9.29 0.31
N MET A 60 -2.38 -10.33 -0.45
CA MET A 60 -2.63 -11.67 0.13
C MET A 60 -1.35 -12.37 0.56
N GLU A 61 -1.42 -13.26 1.56
CA GLU A 61 -0.25 -13.97 2.12
C GLU A 61 0.63 -14.62 1.06
N LYS A 62 0.03 -15.40 0.14
CA LYS A 62 0.77 -16.08 -0.93
C LYS A 62 1.52 -15.10 -1.84
N GLN A 63 0.93 -13.95 -2.12
CA GLN A 63 1.57 -12.92 -2.93
C GLN A 63 2.63 -12.17 -2.13
N PHE A 64 2.38 -11.91 -0.85
CA PHE A 64 3.32 -11.27 0.05
C PHE A 64 4.59 -12.10 0.22
N ARG A 65 4.46 -13.41 0.43
CA ARG A 65 5.59 -14.35 0.47
C ARG A 65 6.44 -14.26 -0.79
N ARG A 66 5.84 -14.08 -1.97
CA ARG A 66 6.59 -13.91 -3.23
C ARG A 66 7.41 -12.62 -3.27
N TYR A 67 6.87 -11.52 -2.75
CA TYR A 67 7.65 -10.28 -2.64
C TYR A 67 8.82 -10.45 -1.67
N VAL A 68 8.61 -11.11 -0.53
CA VAL A 68 9.67 -11.37 0.44
C VAL A 68 10.74 -12.30 -0.14
N THR A 69 10.37 -13.39 -0.82
CA THR A 69 11.35 -14.29 -1.46
C THR A 69 12.16 -13.58 -2.53
N ASN A 70 11.52 -12.72 -3.33
CA ASN A 70 12.22 -11.94 -4.34
C ASN A 70 13.17 -10.91 -3.70
N ALA A 71 12.74 -10.29 -2.60
CA ALA A 71 13.58 -9.35 -1.86
C ALA A 71 14.79 -10.03 -1.23
N LEU A 72 14.63 -11.25 -0.69
CA LEU A 72 15.74 -12.04 -0.12
C LEU A 72 16.80 -12.42 -1.15
N THR A 73 16.43 -12.53 -2.43
CA THR A 73 17.38 -12.79 -3.52
C THR A 73 18.03 -11.52 -4.10
N SER A 74 17.60 -10.33 -3.63
CA SER A 74 18.17 -9.06 -4.08
C SER A 74 19.57 -8.85 -3.47
N LYS A 75 20.37 -8.02 -4.13
CA LYS A 75 21.68 -7.58 -3.60
C LYS A 75 21.54 -6.42 -2.62
N GLU A 76 20.39 -5.75 -2.63
CA GLU A 76 20.08 -4.64 -1.73
C GLU A 76 19.61 -5.15 -0.36
N THR A 77 19.51 -4.26 0.62
CA THR A 77 18.91 -4.57 1.92
C THR A 77 17.49 -5.14 1.73
N THR A 78 17.23 -6.35 2.23
CA THR A 78 15.97 -7.08 2.02
C THR A 78 14.74 -6.27 2.42
N GLY A 79 14.81 -5.52 3.53
CA GLY A 79 13.71 -4.68 4.01
C GLY A 79 13.37 -3.57 3.02
N ASP A 80 14.39 -2.82 2.59
CA ASP A 80 14.25 -1.74 1.61
C ASP A 80 13.69 -2.23 0.27
N GLU A 81 14.21 -3.35 -0.23
CA GLU A 81 13.74 -3.97 -1.47
C GLU A 81 12.27 -4.42 -1.34
N LEU A 82 11.89 -5.04 -0.22
CA LEU A 82 10.53 -5.47 0.04
C LEU A 82 9.57 -4.27 0.02
N ILE A 83 9.91 -3.19 0.73
CA ILE A 83 9.12 -1.96 0.74
C ILE A 83 9.04 -1.35 -0.64
N ARG A 84 10.16 -1.26 -1.37
CA ARG A 84 10.20 -0.75 -2.74
C ARG A 84 9.27 -1.52 -3.67
N GLN A 85 9.29 -2.86 -3.63
CA GLN A 85 8.42 -3.71 -4.45
C GLN A 85 6.93 -3.54 -4.10
N LEU A 86 6.60 -3.32 -2.83
CA LEU A 86 5.23 -3.07 -2.39
C LEU A 86 4.77 -1.65 -2.77
N GLU A 87 5.65 -0.66 -2.62
CA GLU A 87 5.35 0.75 -2.87
C GLU A 87 5.13 1.02 -4.37
N THR A 88 5.91 0.38 -5.24
CA THR A 88 5.85 0.52 -6.71
C THR A 88 4.70 -0.24 -7.38
N ARG A 89 3.82 -0.90 -6.62
CA ARG A 89 2.62 -1.51 -7.18
C ARG A 89 1.67 -0.47 -7.74
N LEU A 90 1.04 -0.76 -8.88
CA LEU A 90 0.09 0.18 -9.52
C LEU A 90 -1.05 0.61 -8.60
N ASP A 91 -1.67 -0.30 -7.85
CA ASP A 91 -2.73 0.09 -6.91
C ASP A 91 -2.23 1.00 -5.79
N ASN A 92 -0.99 0.82 -5.36
CA ASN A 92 -0.39 1.68 -4.35
C ASN A 92 0.02 3.05 -4.92
N ILE A 93 0.64 3.10 -6.10
CA ILE A 93 0.99 4.36 -6.77
C ILE A 93 -0.26 5.20 -7.06
N VAL A 94 -1.35 4.58 -7.52
CA VAL A 94 -2.65 5.28 -7.72
C VAL A 94 -3.17 5.87 -6.41
N TYR A 95 -3.00 5.17 -5.28
CA TYR A 95 -3.35 5.69 -3.97
C TYR A 95 -2.44 6.86 -3.55
N ARG A 96 -1.12 6.73 -3.71
CA ARG A 96 -0.14 7.79 -3.38
C ARG A 96 -0.30 9.05 -4.23
N LEU A 97 -0.69 8.89 -5.50
CA LEU A 97 -1.05 9.99 -6.39
C LEU A 97 -2.30 10.75 -5.93
N GLY A 98 -3.09 10.21 -5.00
CA GLY A 98 -4.30 10.85 -4.49
C GLY A 98 -5.53 10.65 -5.36
N LEU A 99 -5.43 9.85 -6.44
CA LEU A 99 -6.58 9.53 -7.31
C LEU A 99 -7.67 8.73 -6.56
N ALA A 100 -7.30 8.08 -5.47
CA ALA A 100 -8.17 7.29 -4.62
C ALA A 100 -7.99 7.66 -3.15
N SER A 101 -9.09 7.71 -2.40
CA SER A 101 -9.10 7.91 -0.93
C SER A 101 -8.52 6.76 -0.13
N SER A 102 -8.41 5.56 -0.72
CA SER A 102 -7.84 4.38 -0.06
C SER A 102 -7.27 3.39 -1.06
N ILE A 103 -6.31 2.58 -0.63
CA ILE A 103 -5.71 1.53 -1.47
C ILE A 103 -6.74 0.54 -2.04
N ARG A 104 -7.85 0.30 -1.31
CA ARG A 104 -8.95 -0.56 -1.77
C ARG A 104 -9.73 0.08 -2.93
N GLN A 105 -9.97 1.39 -2.84
CA GLN A 105 -10.59 2.14 -3.94
C GLN A 105 -9.62 2.21 -5.13
N ALA A 106 -8.33 2.47 -4.91
CA ALA A 106 -7.31 2.45 -5.96
C ALA A 106 -7.29 1.11 -6.70
N ARG A 107 -7.26 0.00 -5.95
CA ARG A 107 -7.33 -1.35 -6.52
C ARG A 107 -8.60 -1.55 -7.34
N GLN A 108 -9.76 -1.08 -6.86
CA GLN A 108 -11.01 -1.16 -7.61
C GLN A 108 -10.95 -0.35 -8.91
N MET A 109 -10.39 0.86 -8.86
CA MET A 109 -10.21 1.72 -10.04
C MET A 109 -9.34 1.05 -11.10
N VAL A 110 -8.23 0.44 -10.68
CA VAL A 110 -7.36 -0.34 -11.57
C VAL A 110 -8.13 -1.51 -12.20
N VAL A 111 -8.75 -2.38 -11.38
CA VAL A 111 -9.47 -3.56 -11.89
C VAL A 111 -10.63 -3.19 -12.83
N HIS A 112 -11.29 -2.06 -12.58
CA HIS A 112 -12.38 -1.58 -13.44
C HIS A 112 -11.87 -0.86 -14.70
N GLY A 113 -10.55 -0.71 -14.86
CA GLY A 113 -9.95 -0.13 -16.05
C GLY A 113 -10.07 1.38 -16.14
N HIS A 114 -10.10 2.07 -15.00
CA HIS A 114 -10.08 3.53 -14.95
C HIS A 114 -8.67 4.10 -15.07
N ILE A 115 -7.64 3.28 -14.90
CA ILE A 115 -6.24 3.70 -14.90
C ILE A 115 -5.58 3.34 -16.23
N HIS A 116 -4.84 4.30 -16.78
CA HIS A 116 -3.93 4.12 -17.89
C HIS A 116 -2.48 4.24 -17.39
N VAL A 117 -1.60 3.42 -17.96
CA VAL A 117 -0.14 3.55 -17.81
C VAL A 117 0.43 3.76 -19.21
N ASN A 118 1.17 4.86 -19.40
CA ASN A 118 1.72 5.28 -20.70
C ASN A 118 0.63 5.32 -21.80
N GLY A 119 -0.55 5.85 -21.47
CA GLY A 119 -1.69 5.98 -22.37
C GLY A 119 -2.47 4.69 -22.66
N LYS A 120 -2.05 3.53 -22.13
CA LYS A 120 -2.71 2.23 -22.35
C LYS A 120 -3.46 1.75 -21.11
N LYS A 121 -4.60 1.10 -21.32
CA LYS A 121 -5.41 0.51 -20.23
C LYS A 121 -4.62 -0.59 -19.53
N LEU A 122 -4.50 -0.46 -18.21
CA LEU A 122 -3.85 -1.45 -17.38
C LEU A 122 -4.71 -1.74 -16.16
N ASP A 123 -5.17 -2.98 -16.06
CA ASP A 123 -6.14 -3.45 -15.05
C ASP A 123 -5.54 -4.44 -14.05
N LYS A 124 -4.21 -4.50 -13.97
CA LYS A 124 -3.44 -5.37 -13.08
C LYS A 124 -2.92 -4.57 -11.87
N PRO A 125 -3.54 -4.67 -10.68
CA PRO A 125 -3.13 -3.92 -9.48
C PRO A 125 -1.69 -4.18 -9.04
N SER A 126 -1.22 -5.42 -9.25
CA SER A 126 0.12 -5.85 -8.87
C SER A 126 1.20 -5.54 -9.91
N TYR A 127 0.87 -4.78 -10.95
CA TYR A 127 1.87 -4.31 -11.91
C TYR A 127 2.94 -3.49 -11.18
N ALA A 128 4.20 -3.79 -11.44
CA ALA A 128 5.34 -3.05 -10.91
C ALA A 128 5.60 -1.86 -11.83
N VAL A 129 5.26 -0.66 -11.34
CA VAL A 129 5.48 0.61 -12.02
C VAL A 129 6.98 0.88 -12.08
N LYS A 130 7.47 1.30 -13.25
CA LYS A 130 8.86 1.65 -13.48
C LYS A 130 9.06 3.15 -13.41
N VAL A 131 10.29 3.55 -13.14
CA VAL A 131 10.68 4.96 -13.23
C VAL A 131 10.44 5.45 -14.66
N GLY A 132 9.81 6.62 -14.79
CA GLY A 132 9.37 7.21 -16.05
C GLY A 132 7.97 6.81 -16.50
N ASP A 133 7.33 5.81 -15.88
CA ASP A 133 5.95 5.45 -16.23
C ASP A 133 4.99 6.58 -15.84
N VAL A 134 4.11 6.94 -16.79
CA VAL A 134 3.07 7.94 -16.62
C VAL A 134 1.75 7.24 -16.29
N ILE A 135 1.24 7.47 -15.08
CA ILE A 135 -0.06 6.98 -14.63
C ILE A 135 -1.10 8.08 -14.81
N SER A 136 -2.22 7.76 -15.43
CA SER A 136 -3.30 8.72 -15.66
C SER A 136 -4.68 8.10 -15.49
N LEU A 137 -5.65 8.94 -15.15
CA LEU A 137 -7.06 8.54 -15.13
C LEU A 137 -7.64 8.59 -16.56
N ARG A 138 -8.46 7.61 -16.94
CA ARG A 138 -9.20 7.59 -18.20
C ARG A 138 -10.10 8.82 -18.32
N ASP A 139 -10.17 9.44 -19.50
CA ASP A 139 -10.89 10.72 -19.69
C ASP A 139 -12.37 10.67 -19.30
N LYS A 140 -13.06 9.56 -19.58
CA LYS A 140 -14.45 9.36 -19.14
C LYS A 140 -14.57 9.32 -17.61
N SER A 141 -13.57 8.78 -16.94
CA SER A 141 -13.51 8.66 -15.48
C SER A 141 -13.17 10.00 -14.81
N LYS A 142 -12.42 10.89 -15.46
CA LYS A 142 -12.17 12.26 -14.95
C LYS A 142 -13.44 13.07 -14.69
N LYS A 143 -14.55 12.73 -15.35
CA LYS A 143 -15.85 13.39 -15.15
C LYS A 143 -16.58 12.94 -13.88
N VAL A 144 -16.15 11.85 -13.25
CA VAL A 144 -16.77 11.33 -12.02
C VAL A 144 -16.34 12.21 -10.84
N GLU A 145 -17.31 12.88 -10.23
CA GLU A 145 -17.10 13.84 -9.13
C GLU A 145 -16.29 13.24 -7.98
N MET A 146 -16.61 12.02 -7.55
CA MET A 146 -15.85 11.30 -6.52
C MET A 146 -14.34 11.22 -6.79
N PHE A 147 -13.90 11.07 -8.04
CA PHE A 147 -12.46 11.02 -8.36
C PHE A 147 -11.82 12.41 -8.35
N LYS A 148 -12.59 13.47 -8.68
CA LYS A 148 -12.16 14.86 -8.54
C LYS A 148 -11.97 15.24 -7.08
N GLU A 149 -12.98 15.00 -6.26
CA GLU A 149 -12.93 15.27 -4.82
C GLU A 149 -11.76 14.55 -4.14
N ASN A 150 -11.52 13.28 -4.49
CA ASN A 150 -10.36 12.53 -3.97
C ASN A 150 -9.04 13.24 -4.29
N PHE A 151 -8.87 13.66 -5.54
CA PHE A 151 -7.63 14.27 -6.02
C PHE A 151 -7.42 15.65 -5.39
N GLU A 152 -8.45 16.49 -5.34
CA GLU A 152 -8.40 17.81 -4.71
C GLU A 152 -8.10 17.72 -3.21
N THR A 153 -8.76 16.80 -2.49
CA THR A 153 -8.54 16.59 -1.06
C THR A 153 -7.10 16.15 -0.75
N ASN A 154 -6.46 15.40 -1.65
CA ASN A 154 -5.11 14.86 -1.47
C ASN A 154 -4.05 15.57 -2.32
N TYR A 155 -4.39 16.71 -2.92
CA TYR A 155 -3.51 17.41 -3.86
C TYR A 155 -2.21 17.86 -3.19
N LEU A 156 -2.31 18.35 -1.95
CA LEU A 156 -1.17 18.83 -1.15
C LEU A 156 -0.27 17.70 -0.62
N THR A 157 -0.76 16.46 -0.58
CA THR A 157 0.06 15.32 -0.15
C THR A 157 1.03 14.99 -1.28
N ASN A 158 2.31 15.31 -1.11
CA ASN A 158 3.33 15.03 -2.10
C ASN A 158 4.35 14.00 -1.59
N TYR A 159 4.88 13.19 -2.51
CA TYR A 159 5.90 12.19 -2.23
C TYR A 159 7.12 12.49 -3.10
N PRO A 160 8.35 12.53 -2.56
CA PRO A 160 9.55 12.92 -3.33
C PRO A 160 9.83 12.08 -4.57
N TYR A 161 9.33 10.83 -4.59
CA TYR A 161 9.50 9.90 -5.70
C TYR A 161 8.39 9.99 -6.76
N LEU A 162 7.35 10.80 -6.54
CA LEU A 162 6.23 11.01 -7.47
C LEU A 162 6.16 12.46 -7.93
N SER A 163 5.88 12.65 -9.22
CA SER A 163 5.38 13.91 -9.75
C SER A 163 3.87 13.83 -9.88
N LYS A 164 3.16 14.89 -9.48
CA LYS A 164 1.71 15.05 -9.69
C LYS A 164 1.47 16.23 -10.62
N GLU A 165 0.57 16.03 -11.58
CA GLU A 165 0.13 17.04 -12.54
C GLU A 165 -1.36 17.31 -12.36
N GLU A 166 -1.81 18.52 -12.68
CA GLU A 166 -3.20 18.98 -12.47
C GLU A 166 -4.26 18.15 -13.21
N ASP A 167 -3.91 17.49 -14.32
CA ASP A 167 -4.82 16.69 -15.15
C ASP A 167 -5.05 15.25 -14.65
N MET A 168 -4.95 15.03 -13.32
CA MET A 168 -5.02 13.71 -12.69
C MET A 168 -4.02 12.73 -13.30
N LYS A 169 -2.82 13.24 -13.55
CA LYS A 169 -1.67 12.50 -14.07
C LYS A 169 -0.56 12.53 -13.04
N GLY A 170 0.29 11.52 -13.08
CA GLY A 170 1.51 11.52 -12.30
C GLY A 170 2.52 10.53 -12.82
N THR A 171 3.78 10.75 -12.47
CA THR A 171 4.90 9.96 -12.95
C THR A 171 5.73 9.46 -11.78
N LEU A 172 6.27 8.25 -11.90
CA LEU A 172 7.28 7.76 -10.97
C LEU A 172 8.63 8.32 -11.38
N VAL A 173 9.16 9.29 -10.63
CA VAL A 173 10.38 10.03 -11.01
C VAL A 173 11.65 9.28 -10.60
N LYS A 174 11.59 8.57 -9.48
CA LYS A 174 12.68 7.73 -8.95
C LYS A 174 12.11 6.58 -8.15
N MET A 175 12.96 5.60 -7.81
CA MET A 175 12.57 4.56 -6.86
C MET A 175 12.40 5.15 -5.46
N PRO A 176 11.36 4.76 -4.71
CA PRO A 176 11.15 5.25 -3.35
C PRO A 176 12.26 4.73 -2.42
N ALA A 177 12.89 5.63 -1.68
CA ALA A 177 13.76 5.24 -0.58
C ALA A 177 12.91 4.86 0.65
N ARG A 178 13.43 3.99 1.51
CA ARG A 178 12.71 3.49 2.69
C ARG A 178 12.23 4.60 3.62
N GLU A 179 13.04 5.64 3.78
CA GLU A 179 12.77 6.81 4.64
C GLU A 179 11.66 7.73 4.08
N GLU A 180 11.46 7.71 2.76
CA GLU A 180 10.44 8.52 2.08
C GLU A 180 9.03 7.91 2.19
N VAL A 181 8.92 6.65 2.64
CA VAL A 181 7.66 5.92 2.73
C VAL A 181 7.05 6.10 4.13
N PRO A 182 5.86 6.72 4.26
CA PRO A 182 5.25 7.00 5.55
C PRO A 182 4.50 5.78 6.11
N ILE A 183 5.23 4.74 6.50
CA ILE A 183 4.70 3.56 7.16
C ILE A 183 5.39 3.34 8.51
N GLU A 184 4.59 3.03 9.53
CA GLU A 184 5.05 2.81 10.91
C GLU A 184 5.24 1.30 11.16
N ILE A 185 6.22 0.71 10.48
CA ILE A 185 6.51 -0.72 10.54
C ILE A 185 8.00 -0.96 10.67
N ASN A 186 8.36 -2.00 11.42
CA ASN A 186 9.71 -2.55 11.42
C ASN A 186 9.80 -3.69 10.41
N ASP A 187 10.34 -3.39 9.22
CA ASP A 187 10.48 -4.32 8.12
C ASP A 187 11.52 -5.42 8.38
N GLN A 188 12.51 -5.19 9.25
CA GLN A 188 13.47 -6.22 9.67
C GLN A 188 12.75 -7.40 10.35
N LEU A 189 11.79 -7.14 11.24
CA LEU A 189 11.00 -8.18 11.91
C LEU A 189 10.17 -9.01 10.92
N VAL A 190 9.75 -8.41 9.82
CA VAL A 190 9.05 -9.11 8.74
C VAL A 190 9.99 -10.05 7.99
N VAL A 191 11.23 -9.59 7.72
CA VAL A 191 12.27 -10.42 7.09
C VAL A 191 12.61 -11.61 7.98
N GLU A 192 12.90 -11.38 9.26
CA GLU A 192 13.18 -12.44 10.25
C GLU A 192 12.05 -13.46 10.38
N PHE A 193 10.79 -13.01 10.25
CA PHE A 193 9.64 -13.92 10.23
C PHE A 193 9.74 -14.94 9.11
N TYR A 194 10.08 -14.48 7.90
CA TYR A 194 10.13 -15.32 6.71
C TYR A 194 11.42 -16.12 6.58
N SER A 195 12.56 -15.61 7.06
CA SER A 195 13.84 -16.33 7.08
C SER A 195 13.80 -17.60 7.92
N ARG A 196 12.83 -17.74 8.84
CA ARG A 196 12.60 -19.00 9.59
C ARG A 196 11.68 -19.99 8.87
N LEU A 197 10.95 -19.54 7.86
CA LEU A 197 9.92 -20.32 7.15
C LEU A 197 10.37 -20.78 5.76
N ILE A 198 11.41 -20.15 5.21
CA ILE A 198 12.03 -20.44 3.92
C ILE A 198 13.36 -21.11 4.23
#